data_AF-A0A9E2MFH1-F1
#
_entry.id   AF-A0A9E2MFH1-F1
#
_cell.length_a   1.000
_cell.length_b   1.000
_cell.length_c   1.000
_cell.angle_alpha   90.00
_cell.angle_beta   90.00
_cell.angle_gamma   90.00
#
_symmetry.space_group_name_H-M   'P 1'
#
loop_
_entity.id
_entity.type
_entity.pdbx_description
1 polymer ?
#
loop_
_entity_poly.entity_id
_entity_poly.type
_entity_poly.pdbx_seq_one_letter_code
_entity_poly.pdbx_strand_id
1 'polypeptide(L)'
;MQQPYSNQELIQRFKESMTFLKQHHFSEKEKKTPFFNRPWYLIIGKTGVGKTSILKNSGLKFSLERKIDASETSFQTHLFDWWVSKNALIMDVSGTYYEENDEQYALLLKLLKKNCYKKTLAGIMVVLEIDDLLQFEENTIQTLKKQISLIKKICGKQTPFYLLINKLDHLNGFFEFFDDSSLDERSQICGFPLRQKGKIEHQLNPYFSSLTQNIYDQLVWRLRNEPDTNKRALINDFPQQIVQLHPQLHRFLKNLQKNKLLESIKGLYLTSALSCSLNTITNQEEKALTALWVNPYPNTQRAFFIHDLLEKKIFSNEPYALSKTSRKLRTIGLSATILFLITVSLLTVAYLFYAFKNEMSRLNNIEEQMLAAQATLQTNASNQTYSLPKILKILNQLETNE
;
A
#
# COMPACT_ATOMS: atom_id res chain seq x y z
N MET A 1 17.87 -31.93 21.81
CA MET A 1 18.68 -30.78 21.37
C MET A 1 19.21 -31.09 19.98
N GLN A 2 18.66 -30.47 18.93
CA GLN A 2 19.19 -30.61 17.57
C GLN A 2 20.44 -29.74 17.43
N GLN A 3 21.47 -30.25 16.75
CA GLN A 3 22.74 -29.52 16.60
C GLN A 3 22.53 -28.24 15.78
N PRO A 4 23.23 -27.14 16.13
CA PRO A 4 23.18 -25.92 15.34
C PRO A 4 23.68 -26.19 13.92
N TYR A 5 22.90 -25.78 12.92
CA TYR A 5 23.26 -25.90 11.51
C TYR A 5 24.65 -25.28 11.25
N SER A 6 25.45 -25.92 10.41
CA SER A 6 26.78 -25.40 10.04
C SER A 6 26.65 -24.14 9.17
N ASN A 7 27.59 -23.19 9.33
CA ASN A 7 27.72 -22.02 8.46
C ASN A 7 27.78 -22.38 6.96
N GLN A 8 28.34 -23.55 6.63
CA GLN A 8 28.40 -24.04 5.26
C GLN A 8 27.02 -24.38 4.70
N GLU A 9 26.16 -25.01 5.51
CA GLU A 9 24.79 -25.35 5.11
C GLU A 9 23.95 -24.10 4.90
N LEU A 10 24.06 -23.10 5.78
CA LEU A 10 23.41 -21.80 5.61
C LEU A 10 23.79 -21.16 4.26
N ILE A 11 25.09 -21.10 3.94
CA ILE A 11 25.58 -20.52 2.68
C ILE A 11 25.05 -21.31 1.48
N GLN A 12 25.04 -22.64 1.56
CA GLN A 12 24.59 -23.52 0.48
C GLN A 12 23.09 -23.34 0.22
N ARG A 13 22.24 -23.44 1.26
CA ARG A 13 20.79 -23.21 1.16
C ARG A 13 20.47 -21.81 0.64
N PHE A 14 21.23 -20.80 1.06
CA PHE A 14 21.08 -19.44 0.55
C PHE A 14 21.40 -19.38 -0.95
N LYS A 15 22.51 -19.96 -1.41
CA LYS A 15 22.87 -19.99 -2.85
C LYS A 15 21.79 -20.68 -3.70
N GLU A 16 21.26 -21.81 -3.25
CA GLU A 16 20.19 -22.54 -3.92
C GLU A 16 18.89 -21.74 -4.00
N SER A 17 18.56 -21.00 -2.94
CA SER A 17 17.43 -20.08 -2.96
C SER A 17 17.63 -18.95 -3.97
N MET A 18 18.87 -18.42 -4.07
CA MET A 18 19.20 -17.34 -5.00
C MET A 18 19.16 -17.75 -6.47
N THR A 19 19.61 -18.96 -6.81
CA THR A 19 19.52 -19.47 -8.19
C THR A 19 18.06 -19.61 -8.60
N PHE A 20 17.22 -20.17 -7.72
CA PHE A 20 15.80 -20.30 -7.94
C PHE A 20 15.11 -18.93 -8.16
N LEU A 21 15.33 -17.96 -7.27
CA LEU A 21 14.69 -16.64 -7.36
C LEU A 21 15.08 -15.87 -8.64
N LYS A 22 16.23 -16.17 -9.23
CA LYS A 22 16.68 -15.58 -10.50
C LYS A 22 16.09 -16.27 -11.73
N GLN A 23 15.76 -17.56 -11.63
CA GLN A 23 15.25 -18.36 -12.75
C GLN A 23 13.72 -18.28 -12.88
N HIS A 24 13.00 -18.10 -11.78
CA HIS A 24 11.53 -18.15 -11.77
C HIS A 24 10.86 -16.76 -11.86
N HIS A 25 9.67 -16.76 -12.46
CA HIS A 25 8.84 -15.59 -12.75
C HIS A 25 7.40 -15.78 -12.24
N PHE A 26 6.67 -14.68 -12.02
CA PHE A 26 5.33 -14.72 -11.41
C PHE A 26 4.19 -15.01 -12.39
N SER A 27 4.36 -14.70 -13.68
CA SER A 27 3.37 -15.00 -14.70
C SER A 27 4.00 -15.10 -16.09
N GLU A 28 3.45 -15.95 -16.95
CA GLU A 28 3.86 -16.06 -18.37
C GLU A 28 3.64 -14.77 -19.17
N LYS A 29 2.72 -13.89 -18.74
CA LYS A 29 2.52 -12.56 -19.36
C LYS A 29 3.49 -11.51 -18.80
N GLU A 30 4.00 -11.71 -17.58
CA GLU A 30 5.01 -10.87 -16.90
C GLU A 30 6.44 -11.43 -17.09
N LYS A 31 6.72 -12.08 -18.23
CA LYS A 31 8.02 -12.72 -18.61
C LYS A 31 9.27 -11.82 -18.53
N LYS A 32 9.15 -10.54 -18.12
CA LYS A 32 10.25 -9.58 -18.10
C LYS A 32 10.87 -9.33 -16.72
N THR A 33 10.26 -9.77 -15.62
CA THR A 33 10.82 -9.52 -14.27
C THR A 33 10.93 -10.81 -13.45
N PRO A 34 12.15 -11.29 -13.16
CA PRO A 34 12.38 -12.38 -12.21
C PRO A 34 11.85 -12.04 -10.81
N PHE A 35 11.55 -13.06 -9.99
CA PHE A 35 11.21 -12.86 -8.58
C PHE A 35 12.26 -12.04 -7.83
N PHE A 36 13.54 -12.26 -8.17
CA PHE A 36 14.68 -11.54 -7.63
C PHE A 36 14.56 -10.00 -7.72
N ASN A 37 13.89 -9.46 -8.75
CA ASN A 37 13.80 -8.02 -9.01
C ASN A 37 12.73 -7.29 -8.18
N ARG A 38 11.99 -8.01 -7.33
CA ARG A 38 11.00 -7.42 -6.42
C ARG A 38 11.70 -6.69 -5.27
N PRO A 39 11.04 -5.74 -4.58
CA PRO A 39 11.57 -5.16 -3.35
C PRO A 39 11.68 -6.22 -2.24
N TRP A 40 12.81 -6.25 -1.54
CA TRP A 40 13.14 -7.25 -0.52
C TRP A 40 12.73 -6.75 0.86
N TYR A 41 11.97 -7.56 1.56
CA TYR A 41 11.55 -7.33 2.94
C TYR A 41 12.09 -8.44 3.84
N LEU A 42 12.31 -8.09 5.10
CA LEU A 42 12.74 -9.01 6.14
C LEU A 42 11.70 -9.00 7.25
N ILE A 43 11.24 -10.17 7.70
CA ILE A 43 10.39 -10.28 8.89
C ILE A 43 11.18 -10.93 10.04
N ILE A 44 11.18 -10.27 11.20
CA ILE A 44 11.94 -10.67 12.40
C ILE A 44 11.07 -10.60 13.64
N GLY A 45 11.44 -11.32 14.69
CA GLY A 45 10.74 -11.38 15.97
C GLY A 45 11.03 -12.70 16.70
N LYS A 46 10.70 -12.78 17.99
CA LYS A 46 10.91 -13.97 18.83
C LYS A 46 10.26 -15.22 18.22
N THR A 47 10.61 -16.40 18.71
CA THR A 47 9.91 -17.63 18.31
C THR A 47 8.47 -17.58 18.82
N GLY A 48 7.49 -18.05 18.02
CA GLY A 48 6.07 -18.10 18.44
C GLY A 48 5.23 -16.84 18.18
N VAL A 49 5.84 -15.70 17.81
CA VAL A 49 5.11 -14.42 17.57
C VAL A 49 4.20 -14.39 16.35
N GLY A 50 4.17 -15.48 15.57
CA GLY A 50 3.29 -15.62 14.41
C GLY A 50 3.82 -15.01 13.10
N LYS A 51 5.14 -14.88 12.91
CA LYS A 51 5.76 -14.37 11.66
C LYS A 51 5.26 -15.12 10.41
N THR A 52 5.39 -16.44 10.41
CA THR A 52 4.93 -17.30 9.33
C THR A 52 3.41 -17.30 9.21
N SER A 53 2.69 -17.22 10.34
CA SER A 53 1.22 -17.14 10.35
C SER A 53 0.71 -15.85 9.69
N ILE A 54 1.38 -14.71 9.92
CA ILE A 54 1.07 -13.43 9.26
C ILE A 54 1.19 -13.59 7.75
N LEU A 55 2.26 -14.23 7.27
CA LEU A 55 2.46 -14.41 5.83
C LEU A 55 1.42 -15.38 5.25
N LYS A 56 1.26 -16.58 5.82
CA LYS A 56 0.29 -17.59 5.38
C LYS A 56 -1.14 -17.07 5.33
N ASN A 57 -1.56 -16.35 6.36
CA ASN A 57 -2.95 -15.92 6.51
C ASN A 57 -3.17 -14.47 6.05
N SER A 58 -2.19 -13.85 5.37
CA SER A 58 -2.35 -12.48 4.86
C SER A 58 -3.39 -12.32 3.76
N GLY A 59 -3.86 -13.42 3.16
CA GLY A 59 -4.73 -13.40 1.97
C GLY A 59 -4.02 -13.01 0.68
N LEU A 60 -2.72 -12.74 0.72
CA LEU A 60 -1.91 -12.44 -0.45
C LEU A 60 -1.63 -13.70 -1.27
N LYS A 61 -1.62 -13.55 -2.60
CA LYS A 61 -1.21 -14.63 -3.50
C LYS A 61 0.31 -14.79 -3.48
N PHE A 62 0.79 -15.82 -2.79
CA PHE A 62 2.19 -16.23 -2.83
C PHE A 62 2.40 -17.34 -3.88
N SER A 63 3.40 -17.17 -4.74
CA SER A 63 3.78 -18.21 -5.73
C SER A 63 4.84 -19.16 -5.21
N LEU A 64 5.45 -18.84 -4.06
CA LEU A 64 6.49 -19.64 -3.43
C LEU A 64 6.19 -19.75 -1.94
N GLU A 65 5.73 -20.93 -1.52
CA GLU A 65 5.71 -21.38 -0.13
C GLU A 65 6.76 -22.48 0.06
N ARG A 66 7.98 -22.26 -0.46
CA ARG A 66 9.00 -23.32 -0.44
C ARG A 66 9.57 -23.43 0.98
N LYS A 67 9.01 -24.35 1.78
CA LYS A 67 9.74 -24.97 2.88
C LYS A 67 10.92 -25.73 2.24
N ILE A 68 12.14 -25.23 2.38
CA ILE A 68 13.35 -25.96 1.92
C ILE A 68 13.73 -27.00 2.98
N ASP A 69 12.75 -27.79 3.40
CA ASP A 69 12.89 -29.04 4.16
C ASP A 69 11.65 -29.86 3.84
N ALA A 70 11.87 -31.05 3.28
CA ALA A 70 10.85 -31.97 2.78
C ALA A 70 10.09 -32.69 3.92
N SER A 71 9.72 -31.97 4.97
CA SER A 71 8.79 -32.42 5.98
C SER A 71 7.70 -31.36 6.14
N GLU A 72 6.54 -31.63 5.54
CA GLU A 72 5.34 -30.83 5.73
C GLU A 72 4.95 -30.67 7.21
N THR A 73 5.52 -31.52 8.09
CA THR A 73 5.25 -31.63 9.53
C THR A 73 6.07 -30.71 10.45
N SER A 74 7.13 -30.03 10.00
CA SER A 74 7.79 -29.01 10.85
C SER A 74 7.09 -27.66 10.68
N PHE A 75 6.45 -27.20 11.75
CA PHE A 75 5.79 -25.89 11.85
C PHE A 75 6.78 -24.74 12.14
N GLN A 76 8.07 -25.07 12.29
CA GLN A 76 9.11 -24.14 12.72
C GLN A 76 10.04 -23.83 11.54
N THR A 77 10.18 -22.55 11.20
CA THR A 77 11.24 -22.08 10.30
C THR A 77 12.58 -22.29 11.00
N HIS A 78 13.39 -23.24 10.50
CA HIS A 78 14.65 -23.63 11.13
C HIS A 78 15.78 -22.61 10.89
N LEU A 79 15.86 -22.04 9.68
CA LEU A 79 16.86 -21.04 9.29
C LEU A 79 16.16 -19.78 8.74
N PHE A 80 15.66 -19.87 7.51
CA PHE A 80 14.86 -18.84 6.87
C PHE A 80 14.03 -19.47 5.74
N ASP A 81 12.90 -18.85 5.43
CA ASP A 81 12.03 -19.19 4.30
C ASP A 81 11.82 -17.98 3.38
N TRP A 82 11.58 -18.23 2.09
CA TRP A 82 11.31 -17.19 1.10
C TRP A 82 9.85 -17.20 0.68
N TRP A 83 9.21 -16.03 0.81
CA TRP A 83 7.83 -15.78 0.41
C TRP A 83 7.82 -14.79 -0.76
N VAL A 84 7.18 -15.17 -1.86
CA VAL A 84 7.16 -14.36 -3.09
C VAL A 84 5.73 -13.95 -3.44
N SER A 85 5.43 -12.66 -3.37
CA SER A 85 4.15 -12.09 -3.80
C SER A 85 4.30 -11.32 -5.13
N LYS A 86 3.19 -10.80 -5.65
CA LYS A 86 3.23 -9.92 -6.83
C LYS A 86 4.03 -8.63 -6.60
N ASN A 87 4.13 -8.15 -5.36
CA ASN A 87 4.70 -6.83 -5.08
C ASN A 87 5.95 -6.88 -4.22
N ALA A 88 6.29 -8.04 -3.63
CA ALA A 88 7.38 -8.14 -2.67
C ALA A 88 8.03 -9.53 -2.67
N LEU A 89 9.31 -9.56 -2.26
CA LEU A 89 10.01 -10.75 -1.83
C LEU A 89 10.28 -10.62 -0.33
N ILE A 90 9.87 -11.58 0.47
CA ILE A 90 9.96 -11.52 1.93
C ILE A 90 10.80 -12.70 2.43
N MET A 91 11.80 -12.40 3.24
CA MET A 91 12.55 -13.41 3.99
C MET A 91 11.96 -13.54 5.39
N ASP A 92 11.39 -14.70 5.69
CA ASP A 92 10.98 -15.11 7.05
C ASP A 92 12.16 -15.74 7.75
N VAL A 93 12.63 -15.13 8.84
CA VAL A 93 13.82 -15.60 9.57
C VAL A 93 13.38 -16.33 10.83
N SER A 94 14.07 -17.42 11.16
CA SER A 94 13.84 -18.15 12.41
C SER A 94 13.86 -17.21 13.63
N GLY A 95 12.98 -17.48 14.61
CA GLY A 95 12.95 -16.72 15.85
C GLY A 95 14.22 -16.90 16.71
N THR A 96 14.96 -18.00 16.53
CA THR A 96 16.21 -18.26 17.26
C THR A 96 17.25 -17.17 17.01
N TYR A 97 17.36 -16.69 15.77
CA TYR A 97 18.26 -15.59 15.40
C TYR A 97 17.92 -14.26 16.07
N TYR A 98 16.66 -14.07 16.45
CA TYR A 98 16.20 -12.86 17.15
C TYR A 98 16.65 -12.84 18.63
N GLU A 99 16.78 -14.01 19.24
CA GLU A 99 17.07 -14.16 20.67
C GLU A 99 18.58 -14.22 20.95
N GLU A 100 19.35 -14.99 20.18
CA GLU A 100 20.75 -15.31 20.51
C GLU A 100 21.79 -14.40 19.80
N ASN A 101 21.37 -13.58 18.82
CA ASN A 101 22.21 -12.58 18.15
C ASN A 101 23.59 -13.10 17.68
N ASP A 102 23.58 -14.32 17.15
CA ASP A 102 24.78 -15.09 16.79
C ASP A 102 25.52 -14.56 15.56
N GLU A 103 26.79 -14.97 15.44
CA GLU A 103 27.59 -14.78 14.22
C GLU A 103 26.90 -15.31 12.96
N GLN A 104 26.11 -16.38 13.12
CA GLN A 104 25.31 -16.96 12.03
C GLN A 104 24.26 -15.99 11.50
N TYR A 105 23.58 -15.25 12.38
CA TYR A 105 22.61 -14.25 11.97
C TYR A 105 23.29 -13.08 11.23
N ALA A 106 24.44 -12.64 11.73
CA ALA A 106 25.25 -11.65 11.05
C ALA A 106 25.73 -12.13 9.66
N LEU A 107 26.07 -13.42 9.52
CA LEU A 107 26.39 -14.04 8.24
C LEU A 107 25.18 -14.03 7.29
N LEU A 108 23.99 -14.42 7.75
CA LEU A 108 22.76 -14.37 6.97
C LEU A 108 22.46 -12.95 6.46
N LEU A 109 22.55 -11.95 7.34
CA LEU A 109 22.33 -10.54 6.95
C LEU A 109 23.38 -10.04 5.95
N LYS A 110 24.63 -10.49 6.05
CA LYS A 110 25.68 -10.18 5.06
C LYS A 110 25.38 -10.81 3.70
N LEU A 111 24.94 -12.07 3.68
CA LEU A 111 24.51 -12.76 2.46
C LEU A 111 23.32 -12.05 1.82
N LEU A 112 22.33 -11.70 2.64
CA LEU A 112 21.15 -10.94 2.24
C LEU A 112 21.56 -9.61 1.58
N LYS A 113 22.40 -8.80 2.24
CA LYS A 113 22.87 -7.52 1.68
C LYS A 113 23.65 -7.68 0.37
N LYS A 114 24.54 -8.67 0.30
CA LYS A 114 25.40 -8.91 -0.87
C LYS A 114 24.55 -9.23 -2.11
N ASN A 115 23.45 -9.95 -1.90
CA ASN A 115 22.61 -10.47 -2.97
C ASN A 115 21.32 -9.67 -3.17
N CYS A 116 20.97 -8.74 -2.29
CA CYS A 116 19.76 -7.94 -2.40
C CYS A 116 19.74 -7.14 -3.70
N TYR A 117 18.62 -7.20 -4.41
CA TYR A 117 18.36 -6.32 -5.55
C TYR A 117 18.53 -4.86 -5.12
N LYS A 118 19.28 -4.06 -5.91
CA LYS A 118 19.66 -2.66 -5.60
C LYS A 118 20.40 -2.47 -4.25
N LYS A 119 20.95 -3.54 -3.66
CA LYS A 119 21.78 -3.55 -2.43
C LYS A 119 21.14 -2.92 -1.18
N THR A 120 19.82 -2.75 -1.15
CA THR A 120 19.09 -2.15 -0.01
C THR A 120 17.77 -2.86 0.21
N LEU A 121 17.44 -3.15 1.47
CA LEU A 121 16.14 -3.71 1.85
C LEU A 121 15.08 -2.62 1.76
N ALA A 122 13.91 -2.96 1.21
CA ALA A 122 12.78 -2.06 1.10
C ALA A 122 12.13 -1.76 2.47
N GLY A 123 12.13 -2.74 3.37
CA GLY A 123 11.67 -2.56 4.74
C GLY A 123 11.87 -3.79 5.61
N ILE A 124 11.82 -3.59 6.92
CA ILE A 124 11.94 -4.65 7.92
C ILE A 124 10.69 -4.64 8.78
N MET A 125 10.01 -5.78 8.88
CA MET A 125 8.84 -5.99 9.72
C MET A 125 9.30 -6.64 11.01
N VAL A 126 9.07 -5.97 12.13
CA VAL A 126 9.37 -6.50 13.46
C VAL A 126 8.05 -6.90 14.09
N VAL A 127 7.89 -8.21 14.31
CA VAL A 127 6.70 -8.78 14.93
C VAL A 127 6.92 -8.93 16.42
N LEU A 128 5.99 -8.40 17.19
CA LEU A 128 5.90 -8.50 18.65
C LEU A 128 4.52 -9.05 19.01
N GLU A 129 4.39 -9.71 20.15
CA GLU A 129 3.08 -10.16 20.64
C GLU A 129 2.40 -9.07 21.47
N ILE A 130 1.07 -9.10 21.51
CA ILE A 130 0.29 -8.21 22.39
C ILE A 130 0.60 -8.49 23.86
N ASP A 131 0.85 -9.74 24.25
CA ASP A 131 1.13 -10.10 25.64
C ASP A 131 2.47 -9.53 26.13
N ASP A 132 3.49 -9.56 25.26
CA ASP A 132 4.80 -8.93 25.48
C ASP A 132 4.68 -7.42 25.78
N LEU A 133 3.62 -6.80 25.27
CA LEU A 133 3.32 -5.39 25.47
C LEU A 133 2.47 -5.14 26.72
N LEU A 134 1.52 -6.03 27.03
CA LEU A 134 0.73 -5.95 28.26
C LEU A 134 1.60 -6.18 29.50
N GLN A 135 2.57 -7.09 29.41
CA GLN A 135 3.53 -7.41 30.48
C GLN A 135 4.86 -6.65 30.32
N PHE A 136 4.83 -5.48 29.68
CA PHE A 136 6.01 -4.78 29.19
C PHE A 136 7.24 -4.81 30.13
N GLU A 137 8.26 -5.56 29.70
CA GLU A 137 9.58 -5.59 30.31
C GLU A 137 10.58 -4.71 29.56
N GLU A 138 11.49 -4.05 30.28
CA GLU A 138 12.55 -3.25 29.66
C GLU A 138 13.48 -4.08 28.76
N ASN A 139 13.60 -5.38 29.04
CA ASN A 139 14.40 -6.33 28.25
C ASN A 139 13.95 -6.38 26.78
N THR A 140 12.65 -6.28 26.51
CA THR A 140 12.11 -6.28 25.14
C THR A 140 12.66 -5.12 24.31
N ILE A 141 12.81 -3.93 24.91
CA ILE A 141 13.41 -2.76 24.22
C ILE A 141 14.90 -2.97 23.99
N GLN A 142 15.61 -3.59 24.94
CA GLN A 142 17.04 -3.85 24.79
C GLN A 142 17.31 -4.84 23.64
N THR A 143 16.54 -5.93 23.57
CA THR A 143 16.63 -6.90 22.46
C THR A 143 16.31 -6.22 21.14
N LEU A 144 15.21 -5.47 21.06
CA LEU A 144 14.85 -4.72 19.86
C LEU A 144 15.94 -3.72 19.43
N LYS A 145 16.56 -3.02 20.39
CA LYS A 145 17.67 -2.10 20.14
C LYS A 145 18.88 -2.81 19.57
N LYS A 146 19.27 -3.97 20.14
CA LYS A 146 20.37 -4.80 19.65
C LYS A 146 20.10 -5.24 18.21
N GLN A 147 18.90 -5.73 17.93
CA GLN A 147 18.48 -6.21 16.62
C GLN A 147 18.46 -5.10 15.56
N ILE A 148 17.82 -3.97 15.85
CA ILE A 148 17.80 -2.79 14.94
C ILE A 148 19.22 -2.27 14.69
N SER A 149 20.06 -2.23 15.71
CA SER A 149 21.46 -1.77 15.58
C SER A 149 22.28 -2.70 14.69
N LEU A 150 22.17 -4.02 14.88
CA LEU A 150 22.87 -5.01 14.06
C LEU A 150 22.45 -4.89 12.59
N ILE A 151 21.15 -4.85 12.33
CA ILE A 151 20.64 -4.75 10.96
C ILE A 151 21.06 -3.44 10.31
N LYS A 152 20.99 -2.30 11.02
CA LYS A 152 21.49 -1.02 10.51
C LYS A 152 22.99 -1.03 10.20
N LYS A 153 23.79 -1.70 11.04
CA LYS A 153 25.24 -1.84 10.85
C LYS A 153 25.55 -2.62 9.57
N ILE A 154 24.82 -3.69 9.31
CA ILE A 154 25.03 -4.54 8.14
C ILE A 154 24.31 -3.95 6.92
N CYS A 155 22.99 -3.88 6.92
CA CYS A 155 22.14 -3.52 5.77
C CYS A 155 22.12 -2.01 5.45
N GLY A 156 22.52 -1.14 6.39
CA GLY A 156 22.60 0.31 6.19
C GLY A 156 21.53 1.11 6.92
N LYS A 157 21.77 2.41 7.13
CA LYS A 157 20.94 3.28 7.98
C LYS A 157 19.57 3.68 7.39
N GLN A 158 19.34 3.46 6.09
CA GLN A 158 18.14 3.94 5.40
C GLN A 158 16.95 2.97 5.44
N THR A 159 17.11 1.75 5.96
CA THR A 159 16.06 0.74 5.95
C THR A 159 14.94 1.08 6.94
N PRO A 160 13.69 1.25 6.49
CA PRO A 160 12.57 1.54 7.37
C PRO A 160 12.14 0.29 8.15
N PHE A 161 11.79 0.48 9.42
CA PHE A 161 11.23 -0.57 10.28
C PHE A 161 9.72 -0.35 10.46
N TYR A 162 8.95 -1.43 10.44
CA TYR A 162 7.51 -1.45 10.71
C TYR A 162 7.26 -2.35 11.91
N LEU A 163 6.62 -1.84 12.96
CA LEU A 163 6.24 -2.65 14.11
C LEU A 163 4.87 -3.27 13.87
N LEU A 164 4.80 -4.59 13.99
CA LEU A 164 3.58 -5.39 13.90
C LEU A 164 3.33 -5.99 15.29
N ILE A 165 2.32 -5.50 16.00
CA ILE A 165 1.84 -6.09 17.24
C ILE A 165 0.82 -7.15 16.86
N ASN A 166 1.23 -8.42 16.88
CA ASN A 166 0.42 -9.56 16.51
C ASN A 166 -0.34 -10.15 17.70
N LYS A 167 -1.24 -11.10 17.40
CA LYS A 167 -2.08 -11.82 18.37
C LYS A 167 -3.09 -10.91 19.09
N LEU A 168 -3.64 -9.92 18.37
CA LEU A 168 -4.69 -9.06 18.92
C LEU A 168 -5.92 -9.87 19.42
N ASP A 169 -6.09 -11.08 18.88
CA ASP A 169 -7.07 -12.08 19.31
C ASP A 169 -6.89 -12.62 20.73
N HIS A 170 -5.75 -12.39 21.38
CA HIS A 170 -5.58 -12.71 22.80
C HIS A 170 -6.35 -11.75 23.73
N LEU A 171 -6.87 -10.63 23.20
CA LEU A 171 -7.76 -9.77 23.96
C LEU A 171 -9.13 -10.43 24.12
N ASN A 172 -9.61 -10.53 25.36
CA ASN A 172 -10.91 -11.12 25.65
C ASN A 172 -12.03 -10.41 24.88
N GLY A 173 -12.90 -11.18 24.23
CA GLY A 173 -14.01 -10.66 23.43
C GLY A 173 -13.63 -10.26 21.99
N PHE A 174 -12.37 -10.43 21.57
CA PHE A 174 -11.95 -10.07 20.20
C PHE A 174 -12.70 -10.88 19.14
N PHE A 175 -12.73 -12.21 19.26
CA PHE A 175 -13.39 -13.05 18.25
C PHE A 175 -14.88 -12.80 18.20
N GLU A 176 -15.52 -12.68 19.36
CA GLU A 176 -16.96 -12.43 19.48
C GLU A 176 -17.33 -11.06 18.88
N PHE A 177 -16.47 -10.04 19.05
CA PHE A 177 -16.72 -8.72 18.49
C PHE A 177 -16.59 -8.69 16.95
N PHE A 178 -15.63 -9.42 16.38
CA PHE A 178 -15.34 -9.42 14.94
C PHE A 178 -15.89 -10.63 14.17
N ASP A 179 -16.73 -11.47 14.79
CA ASP A 179 -17.24 -12.71 14.19
C ASP A 179 -17.99 -12.45 12.87
N ASP A 180 -18.90 -11.47 12.85
CA ASP A 180 -19.64 -11.10 11.62
C ASP A 180 -18.95 -10.04 10.76
N SER A 181 -17.67 -9.72 11.00
CA SER A 181 -16.99 -8.74 10.16
C SER A 181 -16.82 -9.24 8.72
N SER A 182 -17.09 -8.37 7.75
CA SER A 182 -16.90 -8.64 6.33
C SER A 182 -15.41 -8.84 5.97
N LEU A 183 -15.12 -9.46 4.83
CA LEU A 183 -13.72 -9.60 4.37
C LEU A 183 -13.02 -8.25 4.22
N ASP A 184 -13.75 -7.23 3.75
CA ASP A 184 -13.23 -5.88 3.62
C ASP A 184 -12.85 -5.30 4.99
N GLU A 185 -13.72 -5.42 6.01
CA GLU A 185 -13.41 -5.01 7.38
C GLU A 185 -12.20 -5.74 7.97
N ARG A 186 -12.12 -7.06 7.77
CA ARG A 186 -10.98 -7.87 8.22
C ARG A 186 -9.69 -7.49 7.52
N SER A 187 -9.76 -7.02 6.28
CA SER A 187 -8.60 -6.62 5.50
C SER A 187 -8.03 -5.25 5.89
N GLN A 188 -8.80 -4.42 6.61
CA GLN A 188 -8.46 -3.02 6.92
C GLN A 188 -7.15 -2.86 7.70
N ILE A 189 -6.59 -1.66 7.65
CA ILE A 189 -5.37 -1.34 8.40
C ILE A 189 -5.75 -0.91 9.81
N CYS A 190 -5.40 -1.72 10.82
CA CYS A 190 -5.46 -1.32 12.21
C CYS A 190 -4.07 -0.81 12.64
N GLY A 191 -3.89 0.50 12.71
CA GLY A 191 -2.66 1.12 13.19
C GLY A 191 -2.42 2.50 12.60
N PHE A 192 -1.23 3.05 12.87
CA PHE A 192 -0.90 4.39 12.40
C PHE A 192 0.59 4.55 12.03
N PRO A 193 0.90 5.43 11.06
CA PRO A 193 2.27 5.78 10.75
C PRO A 193 2.89 6.61 11.89
N LEU A 194 4.14 6.32 12.21
CA LEU A 194 4.91 7.02 13.24
C LEU A 194 5.74 8.13 12.58
N ARG A 195 5.54 9.36 13.06
CA ARG A 195 6.35 10.53 12.70
C ARG A 195 7.59 10.58 13.59
N GLN A 196 8.73 10.85 12.95
CA GLN A 196 10.04 10.90 13.61
C GLN A 196 10.18 12.05 14.61
N LYS A 197 9.40 13.14 14.43
CA LYS A 197 9.43 14.34 15.27
C LYS A 197 8.05 14.58 15.88
N GLY A 198 8.05 15.04 17.13
CA GLY A 198 6.85 15.36 17.90
C GLY A 198 6.70 14.49 19.16
N LYS A 199 5.81 14.91 20.05
CA LYS A 199 5.43 14.11 21.22
C LYS A 199 4.59 12.90 20.76
N ILE A 200 4.83 11.73 21.34
CA ILE A 200 4.10 10.50 20.98
C ILE A 200 2.61 10.65 21.26
N GLU A 201 2.26 11.35 22.35
CA GLU A 201 0.89 11.59 22.79
C GLU A 201 0.05 12.23 21.69
N HIS A 202 0.63 13.14 20.90
CA HIS A 202 -0.06 13.79 19.78
C HIS A 202 -0.31 12.87 18.58
N GLN A 203 0.34 11.70 18.54
CA GLN A 203 0.14 10.69 17.48
C GLN A 203 -0.74 9.53 17.97
N LEU A 204 -0.49 9.08 19.20
CA LEU A 204 -1.17 7.94 19.80
C LEU A 204 -2.59 8.28 20.25
N ASN A 205 -2.79 9.41 20.95
CA ASN A 205 -4.09 9.73 21.55
C ASN A 205 -5.19 9.92 20.50
N PRO A 206 -4.99 10.69 19.41
CA PRO A 206 -6.03 10.84 18.39
C PRO A 206 -6.42 9.53 17.72
N TYR A 207 -5.43 8.66 17.47
CA TYR A 207 -5.68 7.33 16.90
C TYR A 207 -6.52 6.47 17.84
N PHE A 208 -6.15 6.39 19.12
CA PHE A 208 -6.90 5.61 20.11
C PHE A 208 -8.30 6.15 20.38
N SER A 209 -8.46 7.48 20.48
CA SER A 209 -9.79 8.07 20.63
C SER A 209 -10.70 7.71 19.45
N SER A 210 -10.20 7.75 18.22
CA SER A 210 -10.95 7.34 17.02
C SER A 210 -11.25 5.84 17.02
N LEU A 211 -10.26 4.99 17.31
CA LEU A 211 -10.44 3.54 17.37
C LEU A 211 -11.48 3.15 18.41
N THR A 212 -11.37 3.68 19.63
CA THR A 212 -12.29 3.41 20.73
C THR A 212 -13.69 3.90 20.41
N GLN A 213 -13.83 5.09 19.83
CA GLN A 213 -15.14 5.62 19.39
C GLN A 213 -15.79 4.68 18.36
N ASN A 214 -15.05 4.29 17.32
CA ASN A 214 -15.56 3.39 16.28
C ASN A 214 -16.03 2.05 16.85
N ILE A 215 -15.32 1.52 17.86
CA ILE A 215 -15.71 0.29 18.56
C ILE A 215 -16.99 0.48 19.37
N TYR A 216 -17.12 1.59 20.12
CA TYR A 216 -18.33 1.90 20.88
C TYR A 216 -19.55 2.15 19.98
N ASP A 217 -19.37 2.79 18.83
CA ASP A 217 -20.45 3.03 17.87
C ASP A 217 -21.01 1.71 17.30
N GLN A 218 -20.16 0.70 17.11
CA GLN A 218 -20.56 -0.63 16.66
C GLN A 218 -21.14 -1.50 17.79
N LEU A 219 -20.77 -1.23 19.04
CA LEU A 219 -21.10 -2.06 20.19
C LEU A 219 -22.61 -2.27 20.36
N VAL A 220 -23.41 -1.20 20.24
CA VAL A 220 -24.87 -1.28 20.44
C VAL A 220 -25.52 -2.21 19.42
N TRP A 221 -25.10 -2.14 18.16
CA TRP A 221 -25.60 -3.00 17.09
C TRP A 221 -25.17 -4.46 17.30
N ARG A 222 -23.90 -4.68 17.69
CA ARG A 222 -23.35 -6.01 17.99
C ARG A 222 -24.10 -6.69 19.15
N LEU A 223 -24.30 -5.98 20.27
CA LEU A 223 -25.01 -6.51 21.44
C LEU A 223 -26.47 -6.88 21.14
N ARG A 224 -27.13 -6.12 20.27
CA ARG A 224 -28.52 -6.39 19.87
C ARG A 224 -28.64 -7.65 19.01
N ASN A 225 -27.70 -7.86 18.10
CA ASN A 225 -27.77 -8.95 17.12
C ASN A 225 -27.23 -10.28 17.65
N GLU A 226 -26.41 -10.28 18.69
CA GLU A 226 -25.88 -11.50 19.29
C GLU A 226 -26.92 -12.16 20.22
N PRO A 227 -27.47 -13.35 19.88
CA PRO A 227 -28.44 -14.05 20.73
C PRO A 227 -27.80 -14.67 21.98
N ASP A 228 -26.53 -15.10 21.93
CA ASP A 228 -25.88 -15.79 23.04
C ASP A 228 -25.48 -14.78 24.13
N THR A 229 -26.07 -14.93 25.31
CA THR A 229 -25.76 -14.11 26.50
C THR A 229 -24.30 -14.13 26.90
N ASN A 230 -23.59 -15.25 26.74
CA ASN A 230 -22.17 -15.35 27.09
C ASN A 230 -21.31 -14.55 26.10
N LYS A 231 -21.55 -14.72 24.80
CA LYS A 231 -20.88 -13.92 23.77
C LYS A 231 -21.20 -12.43 23.92
N ARG A 232 -22.45 -12.10 24.24
CA ARG A 232 -22.87 -10.71 24.49
C ARG A 232 -22.09 -10.07 25.63
N ALA A 233 -21.81 -10.81 26.71
CA ALA A 233 -20.96 -10.33 27.80
C ALA A 233 -19.51 -10.06 27.32
N LEU A 234 -18.93 -10.99 26.55
CA LEU A 234 -17.58 -10.83 25.99
C LEU A 234 -17.48 -9.63 25.02
N ILE A 235 -18.49 -9.45 24.15
CA ILE A 235 -18.61 -8.29 23.25
C ILE A 235 -18.67 -6.98 24.06
N ASN A 236 -19.42 -6.98 25.16
CA ASN A 236 -19.53 -5.81 26.05
C ASN A 236 -18.19 -5.45 26.73
N ASP A 237 -17.37 -6.45 27.03
CA ASP A 237 -16.10 -6.25 27.74
C ASP A 237 -14.94 -5.85 26.81
N PHE A 238 -15.00 -6.24 25.53
CA PHE A 238 -13.95 -5.97 24.54
C PHE A 238 -13.50 -4.50 24.43
N PRO A 239 -14.39 -3.48 24.39
CA PRO A 239 -13.97 -2.08 24.36
C PRO A 239 -13.05 -1.69 25.52
N GLN A 240 -13.24 -2.28 26.70
CA GLN A 240 -12.39 -2.02 27.86
C GLN A 240 -10.97 -2.57 27.65
N GLN A 241 -10.83 -3.73 26.97
CA GLN A 241 -9.52 -4.30 26.61
C GLN A 241 -8.71 -3.33 25.73
N ILE A 242 -9.37 -2.69 24.76
CA ILE A 242 -8.73 -1.70 23.88
C ILE A 242 -8.34 -0.43 24.64
N VAL A 243 -9.16 0.03 25.58
CA VAL A 243 -8.81 1.17 26.44
C VAL A 243 -7.60 0.84 27.31
N GLN A 244 -7.51 -0.37 27.87
CA GLN A 244 -6.37 -0.81 28.68
C GLN A 244 -5.06 -0.94 27.89
N LEU A 245 -5.15 -1.18 26.58
CA LEU A 245 -3.98 -1.25 25.69
C LEU A 245 -3.29 0.12 25.52
N HIS A 246 -4.04 1.22 25.58
CA HIS A 246 -3.52 2.58 25.37
C HIS A 246 -2.34 2.95 26.29
N PRO A 247 -2.44 2.85 27.63
CA PRO A 247 -1.33 3.19 28.52
C PRO A 247 -0.10 2.29 28.31
N GLN A 248 -0.29 1.03 27.95
CA GLN A 248 0.82 0.10 27.68
C GLN A 248 1.58 0.48 26.40
N LEU A 249 0.86 0.77 25.31
CA LEU A 249 1.45 1.30 24.09
C LEU A 249 2.14 2.64 24.32
N HIS A 250 1.55 3.53 25.11
CA HIS A 250 2.16 4.81 25.46
C HIS A 250 3.51 4.60 26.15
N ARG A 251 3.55 3.74 27.17
CA ARG A 251 4.79 3.38 27.89
C ARG A 251 5.82 2.77 26.94
N PHE A 252 5.42 1.83 26.09
CA PHE A 252 6.30 1.18 25.11
C PHE A 252 6.90 2.17 24.12
N LEU A 253 6.06 2.98 23.47
CA LEU A 253 6.51 3.99 22.50
C LEU A 253 7.42 5.04 23.16
N LYS A 254 7.12 5.45 24.40
CA LYS A 254 7.96 6.40 25.16
C LYS A 254 9.35 5.84 25.40
N ASN A 255 9.45 4.55 25.71
CA ASN A 255 10.74 3.86 25.84
C ASN A 255 11.48 3.72 24.50
N LEU A 256 10.78 3.50 23.39
CA LEU A 256 11.38 3.54 22.05
C LEU A 256 11.93 4.94 21.71
N GLN A 257 11.24 6.01 22.10
CA GLN A 257 11.71 7.38 21.90
C GLN A 257 12.95 7.67 22.75
N LYS A 258 12.93 7.30 24.04
CA LYS A 258 14.06 7.46 24.96
C LYS A 258 15.32 6.76 24.42
N ASN A 259 15.15 5.62 23.75
CA ASN A 259 16.23 4.84 23.14
C ASN A 259 16.60 5.25 21.70
N LYS A 260 16.02 6.34 21.16
CA LYS A 260 16.24 6.84 19.79
C LYS A 260 15.93 5.80 18.69
N LEU A 261 15.00 4.87 18.96
CA LEU A 261 14.59 3.85 17.99
C LEU A 261 13.49 4.34 17.05
N LEU A 262 12.62 5.25 17.53
CA LEU A 262 11.50 5.78 16.75
C LEU A 262 11.91 6.45 15.43
N GLU A 263 13.13 7.00 15.34
CA GLU A 263 13.61 7.65 14.12
C GLU A 263 13.63 6.70 12.91
N SER A 264 13.77 5.40 13.15
CA SER A 264 13.85 4.37 12.12
C SER A 264 12.56 3.60 11.91
N ILE A 265 11.60 3.75 12.83
CA ILE A 265 10.30 3.09 12.78
C ILE A 265 9.33 4.00 12.03
N LYS A 266 8.66 3.47 11.00
CA LYS A 266 7.73 4.21 10.13
C LYS A 266 6.26 4.06 10.53
N GLY A 267 5.93 3.06 11.33
CA GLY A 267 4.56 2.83 11.79
C GLY A 267 4.46 1.69 12.78
N LEU A 268 3.34 1.70 13.51
CA LEU A 268 2.93 0.64 14.42
C LEU A 268 1.54 0.18 13.98
N TYR A 269 1.40 -1.12 13.80
CA TYR A 269 0.17 -1.75 13.31
C TYR A 269 -0.17 -2.96 14.17
N LEU A 270 -1.46 -3.14 14.43
CA LEU A 270 -2.01 -4.26 15.17
C LEU A 270 -2.51 -5.29 14.17
N THR A 271 -2.18 -6.56 14.39
CA THR A 271 -2.58 -7.67 13.53
C THR A 271 -3.07 -8.85 14.37
N SER A 272 -3.92 -9.67 13.79
CA SER A 272 -4.25 -11.00 14.32
C SER A 272 -4.03 -12.01 13.21
N ALA A 273 -2.89 -12.67 13.27
CA ALA A 273 -2.65 -13.88 12.50
C ALA A 273 -2.97 -15.06 13.39
N LEU A 274 -4.16 -15.62 13.24
CA LEU A 274 -4.47 -16.91 13.83
C LEU A 274 -3.41 -17.92 13.46
N SER A 275 -2.90 -18.63 14.44
CA SER A 275 -2.13 -19.83 14.15
C SER A 275 -3.09 -20.84 13.53
N CYS A 276 -2.66 -21.52 12.47
CA CYS A 276 -3.37 -22.69 11.96
C CYS A 276 -3.20 -23.83 12.99
N SER A 277 -3.78 -23.68 14.18
CA SER A 277 -4.11 -24.80 15.04
C SER A 277 -5.40 -25.38 14.48
N LEU A 278 -5.37 -26.66 14.11
CA LEU A 278 -6.58 -27.43 13.86
C LEU A 278 -7.51 -27.26 15.07
N ASN A 279 -8.50 -26.39 14.95
CA ASN A 279 -9.73 -26.56 15.71
C ASN A 279 -10.46 -27.75 15.09
N THR A 280 -10.08 -28.96 15.49
CA THR A 280 -10.98 -30.10 15.74
C THR A 280 -10.19 -31.15 16.52
N ILE A 281 -10.30 -31.04 17.83
CA ILE A 281 -10.22 -32.14 18.76
C ILE A 281 -11.33 -33.15 18.39
N THR A 282 -11.03 -34.45 18.47
CA THR A 282 -11.96 -35.60 18.57
C THR A 282 -13.07 -35.74 17.53
N ASN A 283 -12.90 -36.65 16.57
CA ASN A 283 -13.84 -37.75 16.25
C ASN A 283 -13.27 -38.53 15.05
N GLN A 284 -12.85 -39.78 15.30
CA GLN A 284 -12.17 -40.63 14.31
C GLN A 284 -13.12 -41.29 13.30
N GLU A 285 -14.44 -41.09 13.38
CA GLU A 285 -15.41 -41.89 12.60
C GLU A 285 -16.00 -41.19 11.36
N GLU A 286 -15.86 -39.87 11.18
CA GLU A 286 -16.43 -39.15 10.01
C GLU A 286 -15.48 -39.04 8.79
N LYS A 287 -14.37 -39.77 8.78
CA LYS A 287 -13.37 -39.71 7.68
C LYS A 287 -13.82 -40.36 6.37
N ALA A 288 -14.94 -41.10 6.35
CA ALA A 288 -15.36 -41.83 5.15
C ALA A 288 -16.27 -41.02 4.20
N LEU A 289 -16.94 -39.96 4.66
CA LEU A 289 -17.96 -39.24 3.86
C LEU A 289 -17.56 -37.83 3.42
N THR A 290 -16.45 -37.29 3.93
CA THR A 290 -15.95 -35.94 3.61
C THR A 290 -14.90 -35.90 2.49
N ALA A 291 -14.50 -37.06 1.95
CA ALA A 291 -13.49 -37.17 0.88
C ALA A 291 -13.94 -36.62 -0.49
N LEU A 292 -15.20 -36.16 -0.63
CA LEU A 292 -15.73 -35.67 -1.90
C LEU A 292 -15.89 -34.15 -1.99
N TRP A 293 -15.63 -33.38 -0.94
CA TRP A 293 -15.62 -31.91 -0.99
C TRP A 293 -14.24 -31.34 -0.60
N VAL A 294 -13.28 -31.45 -1.52
CA VAL A 294 -12.02 -30.69 -1.45
C VAL A 294 -12.36 -29.23 -1.75
N ASN A 295 -12.61 -28.45 -0.71
CA ASN A 295 -12.76 -27.00 -0.80
C ASN A 295 -11.36 -26.39 -1.11
N PRO A 296 -11.15 -25.69 -2.23
CA PRO A 296 -9.81 -25.28 -2.67
C PRO A 296 -9.22 -24.08 -1.90
N TYR A 297 -9.84 -23.66 -0.79
CA TYR A 297 -9.34 -22.56 0.05
C TYR A 297 -9.31 -22.99 1.53
N PRO A 298 -8.14 -23.36 2.07
CA PRO A 298 -8.02 -23.75 3.47
C PRO A 298 -7.99 -22.49 4.35
N ASN A 299 -8.95 -22.34 5.26
CA ASN A 299 -8.85 -21.62 6.55
C ASN A 299 -8.26 -20.19 6.61
N THR A 300 -8.14 -19.46 5.50
CA THR A 300 -7.68 -18.05 5.46
C THR A 300 -8.68 -17.05 6.06
N GLN A 301 -9.90 -17.49 6.40
CA GLN A 301 -11.02 -16.62 6.70
C GLN A 301 -10.96 -15.90 8.06
N ARG A 302 -9.99 -16.17 8.93
CA ARG A 302 -9.98 -15.61 10.29
C ARG A 302 -8.75 -14.78 10.64
N ALA A 303 -7.94 -14.36 9.66
CA ALA A 303 -6.91 -13.34 9.93
C ALA A 303 -7.51 -11.94 9.86
N PHE A 304 -7.05 -11.06 10.75
CA PHE A 304 -7.51 -9.68 10.84
C PHE A 304 -6.34 -8.71 10.70
N PHE A 305 -6.59 -7.66 9.93
CA PHE A 305 -5.77 -6.47 9.74
C PHE A 305 -4.40 -6.68 9.07
N ILE A 306 -4.27 -7.71 8.22
CA ILE A 306 -3.00 -8.08 7.59
C ILE A 306 -2.93 -7.69 6.10
N HIS A 307 -3.98 -7.96 5.33
CA HIS A 307 -3.96 -7.88 3.87
C HIS A 307 -3.60 -6.47 3.37
N ASP A 308 -4.41 -5.46 3.72
CA ASP A 308 -4.18 -4.09 3.25
C ASP A 308 -2.94 -3.47 3.87
N LEU A 309 -2.57 -3.90 5.08
CA LEU A 309 -1.34 -3.48 5.72
C LEU A 309 -0.13 -3.88 4.88
N LEU A 310 -0.06 -5.14 4.44
CA LEU A 310 1.05 -5.60 3.61
C LEU A 310 0.97 -5.00 2.21
N GLU A 311 -0.17 -5.12 1.52
CA GLU A 311 -0.31 -4.70 0.13
C GLU A 311 -0.30 -3.18 -0.05
N LYS A 312 -1.23 -2.48 0.61
CA LYS A 312 -1.49 -1.05 0.40
C LYS A 312 -0.55 -0.14 1.19
N LYS A 313 0.05 -0.63 2.30
CA LYS A 313 0.94 0.19 3.14
C LYS A 313 2.40 -0.21 3.05
N ILE A 314 2.76 -1.44 3.41
CA ILE A 314 4.17 -1.84 3.52
C ILE A 314 4.80 -1.98 2.14
N PHE A 315 4.18 -2.71 1.22
CA PHE A 315 4.73 -2.95 -0.13
C PHE A 315 4.57 -1.75 -1.06
N SER A 316 3.50 -0.98 -0.89
CA SER A 316 3.26 0.24 -1.65
C SER A 316 4.12 1.43 -1.21
N ASN A 317 4.67 1.41 0.01
CA ASN A 317 5.69 2.36 0.45
C ASN A 317 7.03 2.05 -0.24
N GLU A 318 7.12 2.28 -1.55
CA GLU A 318 8.41 2.48 -2.20
C GLU A 318 9.01 3.82 -1.73
N PRO A 319 10.15 3.85 -1.03
CA PRO A 319 10.82 5.12 -0.81
C PRO A 319 11.71 5.49 -2.01
N TYR A 320 12.08 4.56 -2.93
CA TYR A 320 13.03 4.86 -4.00
C TYR A 320 12.87 4.01 -5.28
N ALA A 321 12.52 4.73 -6.37
CA ALA A 321 12.81 4.46 -7.80
C ALA A 321 11.65 4.19 -8.78
N LEU A 322 10.43 4.66 -8.50
CA LEU A 322 9.45 5.00 -9.57
C LEU A 322 9.05 6.49 -9.63
N SER A 323 9.61 7.35 -8.77
CA SER A 323 9.22 8.78 -8.70
C SER A 323 10.04 9.76 -9.56
N LYS A 324 10.97 9.28 -10.41
CA LYS A 324 11.57 10.14 -11.46
C LYS A 324 10.86 10.02 -12.81
N THR A 325 10.14 8.92 -13.06
CA THR A 325 9.42 8.71 -14.33
C THR A 325 8.03 9.32 -14.27
N SER A 326 7.32 9.22 -13.14
CA SER A 326 5.97 9.80 -12.99
C SER A 326 5.96 11.32 -12.78
N ARG A 327 7.02 11.90 -12.19
CA ARG A 327 7.18 13.37 -12.16
C ARG A 327 7.50 13.92 -13.54
N LYS A 328 8.38 13.27 -14.32
CA LYS A 328 8.62 13.67 -15.72
C LYS A 328 7.36 13.48 -16.58
N LEU A 329 6.64 12.37 -16.48
CA LEU A 329 5.39 12.16 -17.25
C LEU A 329 4.28 13.15 -16.86
N ARG A 330 4.18 13.52 -15.57
CA ARG A 330 3.21 14.52 -15.11
C ARG A 330 3.62 15.96 -15.44
N THR A 331 4.91 16.29 -15.41
CA THR A 331 5.41 17.61 -15.87
C THR A 331 5.40 17.72 -17.39
N ILE A 332 5.65 16.63 -18.13
CA ILE A 332 5.51 16.57 -19.60
C ILE A 332 4.03 16.69 -19.98
N GLY A 333 3.13 16.01 -19.26
CA GLY A 333 1.69 16.13 -19.43
C GLY A 333 1.19 17.57 -19.17
N LEU A 334 1.63 18.19 -18.07
CA LEU A 334 1.32 19.60 -17.77
C LEU A 334 1.94 20.59 -18.76
N SER A 335 3.16 20.35 -19.24
CA SER A 335 3.76 21.20 -20.28
C SER A 335 3.06 21.05 -21.63
N ALA A 336 2.59 19.84 -21.96
CA ALA A 336 1.85 19.57 -23.19
C ALA A 336 0.46 20.21 -23.19
N THR A 337 -0.24 20.21 -22.04
CA THR A 337 -1.53 20.92 -21.93
C THR A 337 -1.36 22.44 -22.02
N ILE A 338 -0.29 23.00 -21.43
CA ILE A 338 0.02 24.44 -21.56
C ILE A 338 0.36 24.80 -23.00
N LEU A 339 1.20 24.01 -23.68
CA LEU A 339 1.52 24.21 -25.11
C LEU A 339 0.27 24.14 -25.99
N PHE A 340 -0.63 23.18 -25.72
CA PHE A 340 -1.90 23.05 -26.45
C PHE A 340 -2.82 24.26 -26.24
N LEU A 341 -2.92 24.79 -25.01
CA LEU A 341 -3.71 25.99 -24.75
C LEU A 341 -3.12 27.23 -25.44
N ILE A 342 -1.78 27.34 -25.48
CA ILE A 342 -1.10 28.44 -26.20
C ILE A 342 -1.36 28.34 -27.70
N THR A 343 -1.25 27.15 -28.30
CA THR A 343 -1.48 26.98 -29.75
C THR A 343 -2.93 27.26 -30.13
N VAL A 344 -3.89 26.80 -29.32
CA VAL A 344 -5.31 27.11 -29.52
C VAL A 344 -5.56 28.62 -29.41
N SER A 345 -5.00 29.29 -28.40
CA SER A 345 -5.10 30.74 -28.25
C SER A 345 -4.54 31.49 -29.47
N LEU A 346 -3.35 31.09 -29.94
CA LEU A 346 -2.69 31.71 -31.09
C LEU A 346 -3.48 31.52 -32.39
N LEU A 347 -4.08 30.34 -32.58
CA LEU A 347 -4.98 30.07 -33.71
C LEU A 347 -6.26 30.90 -33.63
N THR A 348 -6.85 31.06 -32.45
CA THR A 348 -8.05 31.91 -32.28
C THR A 348 -7.75 33.38 -32.58
N VAL A 349 -6.61 33.90 -32.13
CA VAL A 349 -6.18 35.27 -32.44
C VAL A 349 -5.91 35.44 -33.94
N ALA A 350 -5.24 34.47 -34.58
CA ALA A 350 -5.00 34.50 -36.01
C ALA A 350 -6.31 34.46 -36.83
N TYR A 351 -7.28 33.65 -36.40
CA TYR A 351 -8.60 33.58 -37.01
C TYR A 351 -9.37 34.91 -36.88
N LEU A 352 -9.39 35.50 -35.68
CA LEU A 352 -10.02 36.81 -35.45
C LEU A 352 -9.37 37.91 -36.28
N PHE A 353 -8.04 37.90 -36.41
CA PHE A 353 -7.31 38.85 -37.24
C PHE A 353 -7.63 38.68 -38.74
N TYR A 354 -7.72 37.44 -39.22
CA TYR A 354 -8.13 37.14 -40.58
C TYR A 354 -9.56 37.61 -40.86
N ALA A 355 -10.49 37.31 -39.96
CA ALA A 355 -11.88 37.74 -40.07
C ALA A 355 -11.99 39.28 -40.10
N PHE A 356 -11.27 39.98 -39.21
CA PHE A 356 -11.24 41.43 -39.17
C PHE A 356 -10.68 42.04 -40.46
N LYS A 357 -9.59 41.50 -41.02
CA LYS A 357 -9.02 41.97 -42.28
C LYS A 357 -9.99 41.79 -43.45
N ASN A 358 -10.70 40.66 -43.48
CA ASN A 358 -11.67 40.38 -44.52
C ASN A 358 -12.85 41.36 -44.43
N GLU A 359 -13.31 41.64 -43.21
CA GLU A 359 -14.39 42.61 -42.98
C GLU A 359 -13.98 44.03 -43.34
N MET A 360 -12.76 44.46 -43.00
CA MET A 360 -12.24 45.77 -43.40
C MET A 360 -12.15 45.90 -44.94
N SER A 361 -11.80 44.81 -45.63
CA SER A 361 -11.77 44.80 -47.10
C SER A 361 -13.18 44.90 -47.70
N ARG A 362 -14.19 44.29 -47.05
CA ARG A 362 -15.60 44.45 -47.44
C ARG A 362 -16.06 45.89 -47.25
N LEU A 363 -15.74 46.52 -46.12
CA LEU A 363 -16.10 47.91 -45.85
C LEU A 363 -15.47 48.87 -46.88
N ASN A 364 -14.20 48.69 -47.23
CA ASN A 364 -13.57 49.50 -48.28
C ASN A 364 -14.23 49.32 -49.65
N ASN A 365 -14.59 48.09 -50.02
CA ASN A 365 -15.29 47.83 -51.28
C ASN A 365 -16.70 48.45 -51.28
N ILE A 366 -17.40 48.45 -50.14
CA ILE A 366 -18.70 49.09 -49.98
C ILE A 366 -18.55 50.62 -50.06
N GLU A 367 -17.54 51.20 -49.44
CA GLU A 367 -17.26 52.64 -49.53
C GLU A 367 -16.93 53.06 -50.97
N GLU A 368 -16.14 52.26 -51.69
CA GLU A 368 -15.85 52.50 -53.11
C GLU A 368 -17.10 52.37 -53.99
N GLN A 369 -17.98 51.40 -53.71
CA GLN A 369 -19.27 51.26 -54.38
C GLN A 369 -20.23 52.40 -54.05
N MET A 370 -20.25 52.89 -52.80
CA MET A 370 -21.04 54.05 -52.37
C MET A 370 -20.56 55.32 -53.07
N LEU A 371 -19.25 55.53 -53.18
CA LEU A 371 -18.66 56.67 -53.89
C LEU A 371 -18.94 56.59 -55.39
N ALA A 372 -18.83 55.41 -56.00
CA ALA A 372 -19.17 55.20 -57.41
C ALA A 372 -20.68 55.41 -57.68
N ALA A 373 -21.56 54.95 -56.78
CA ALA A 373 -23.00 55.17 -56.84
C ALA A 373 -23.36 56.66 -56.68
N GLN A 374 -22.71 57.37 -55.76
CA GLN A 374 -22.87 58.81 -55.61
C GLN A 374 -22.37 59.57 -56.85
N ALA A 375 -21.24 59.18 -57.44
CA ALA A 375 -20.74 59.76 -58.67
C ALA A 375 -21.68 59.51 -59.86
N THR A 376 -22.32 58.33 -59.94
CA THR A 376 -23.36 58.06 -60.96
C THR A 376 -24.64 58.83 -60.68
N LEU A 377 -25.02 59.06 -59.42
CA LEU A 377 -26.16 59.91 -59.09
C LEU A 377 -25.89 61.38 -59.40
N GLN A 378 -24.67 61.89 -59.17
CA GLN A 378 -24.28 63.27 -59.49
C GLN A 378 -24.14 63.50 -61.01
N THR A 379 -23.59 62.53 -61.75
CA THR A 379 -23.50 62.60 -63.23
C THR A 379 -24.84 62.39 -63.94
N ASN A 380 -25.81 61.73 -63.29
CA ASN A 380 -27.17 61.57 -63.82
C ASN A 380 -28.18 62.62 -63.29
N ALA A 381 -27.86 63.38 -62.25
CA ALA A 381 -28.67 64.53 -61.82
C ALA A 381 -28.66 65.68 -62.85
N SER A 382 -27.68 65.72 -63.76
CA SER A 382 -27.65 66.64 -64.90
C SER A 382 -28.47 66.16 -66.11
N ASN A 383 -28.95 64.91 -66.13
CA ASN A 383 -29.79 64.36 -67.20
C ASN A 383 -31.11 63.84 -66.61
N GLN A 384 -32.11 64.72 -66.59
CA GLN A 384 -33.47 64.43 -66.12
C GLN A 384 -34.12 63.28 -66.90
N THR A 385 -34.08 62.05 -66.37
CA THR A 385 -35.19 61.08 -66.43
C THR A 385 -34.92 59.89 -65.51
N TYR A 386 -35.55 59.88 -64.34
CA TYR A 386 -35.53 58.70 -63.46
C TYR A 386 -36.46 57.63 -64.03
N SER A 387 -35.92 56.46 -64.36
CA SER A 387 -36.73 55.25 -64.53
C SER A 387 -36.58 54.39 -63.26
N LEU A 388 -37.68 54.32 -62.49
CA LEU A 388 -37.84 53.51 -61.28
C LEU A 388 -37.28 52.06 -61.39
N PRO A 389 -37.31 51.38 -62.54
CA PRO A 389 -36.74 50.02 -62.67
C PRO A 389 -35.21 49.97 -62.51
N LYS A 390 -34.47 51.02 -62.86
CA LYS A 390 -32.99 51.05 -62.73
C LYS A 390 -32.55 51.17 -61.28
N ILE A 391 -33.27 51.95 -60.47
CA ILE A 391 -32.98 52.13 -59.05
C ILE A 391 -33.29 50.84 -58.28
N LEU A 392 -34.40 50.18 -58.59
CA LEU A 392 -34.76 48.88 -58.00
C LEU A 392 -33.73 47.78 -58.32
N LYS A 393 -33.12 47.81 -59.51
CA LYS A 393 -32.10 46.81 -59.89
C LYS A 393 -30.79 46.98 -59.11
N ILE A 394 -30.42 48.22 -58.79
CA ILE A 394 -29.23 48.52 -57.98
C ILE A 394 -29.47 48.13 -56.51
N LEU A 395 -30.66 48.42 -55.97
CA LEU A 395 -31.02 48.03 -54.59
C LEU A 395 -31.07 46.51 -54.41
N ASN A 396 -31.64 45.76 -55.36
CA ASN A 396 -31.67 44.29 -55.27
C ASN A 396 -30.26 43.65 -55.36
N GLN A 397 -29.28 44.29 -56.01
CA GLN A 397 -27.90 43.77 -56.05
C GLN A 397 -27.15 43.96 -54.71
N LEU A 398 -27.58 44.90 -53.89
CA LEU A 398 -27.05 45.10 -52.54
C LEU A 398 -27.65 44.12 -51.53
N GLU A 399 -28.92 43.72 -51.72
CA GLU A 399 -29.61 42.78 -50.83
C GLU A 399 -29.20 41.31 -51.05
N THR A 400 -28.69 40.94 -52.23
CA THR A 400 -28.27 39.55 -52.54
C THR A 400 -26.87 39.16 -52.05
N ASN A 401 -26.16 40.05 -51.33
CA ASN A 401 -24.79 39.81 -50.84
C ASN A 401 -24.67 39.77 -49.30
N GLU A 402 -25.78 39.71 -48.56
CA GLU A 402 -25.80 39.12 -47.21
C GLU A 402 -25.67 37.60 -47.28
#